data_AF-A0A9W5IUN5-F1
#
_entry.id   AF-A0A9W5IUN5-F1
#
_cell.length_a   1.000
_cell.length_b   1.000
_cell.length_c   1.000
_cell.angle_alpha   90.00
_cell.angle_beta   90.00
_cell.angle_gamma   90.00
#
_symmetry.space_group_name_H-M   'P 1'
#
loop_
_entity.id
_entity.type
_entity.pdbx_description
1 polymer ?
#
loop_
_entity_poly.entity_id
_entity_poly.type
_entity_poly.pdbx_seq_one_letter_code
_entity_poly.pdbx_strand_id
1 'polypeptide(L)'
;MNINLPDTPFWLHNGNAETIFAKLLQSAPPAYRRELLPDSTGKTQIAYDFVDAARPDAPLVVLFHGLEGGSMSHYAVEMMKAVQRRGWHGVVAHFRGCGGIANTAPVFYHSGDTREIGFMLETLAARYPRIYAAGVSLGGNALAKYLGEE
;
A
#
# COMPACT_ATOMS: atom_id res chain seq x y z
N MET A 1 38.11 21.50 8.62
CA MET A 1 37.03 20.75 9.29
C MET A 1 36.84 19.48 8.47
N ASN A 2 37.48 18.38 8.90
CA ASN A 2 37.40 17.09 8.22
C ASN A 2 36.10 16.40 8.63
N ILE A 3 35.23 16.16 7.66
CA ILE A 3 34.04 15.31 7.82
C ILE A 3 34.46 13.88 7.53
N ASN A 4 34.64 13.08 8.59
CA ASN A 4 34.75 11.63 8.49
C ASN A 4 33.40 11.09 8.04
N LEU A 5 33.31 10.59 6.81
CA LEU A 5 32.21 9.73 6.38
C LEU A 5 32.32 8.39 7.12
N PRO A 6 31.20 7.79 7.57
CA PRO A 6 31.23 6.45 8.15
C PRO A 6 31.66 5.44 7.09
N ASP A 7 32.63 4.60 7.45
CA ASP A 7 33.18 3.51 6.64
C ASP A 7 32.07 2.57 6.17
N THR A 8 31.68 2.70 4.90
CA THR A 8 30.84 1.72 4.22
C THR A 8 31.65 0.43 4.02
N PRO A 9 31.10 -0.76 4.34
CA PRO A 9 31.78 -2.02 4.08
C PRO A 9 32.14 -2.16 2.60
N PHE A 10 33.37 -2.59 2.32
CA PHE A 10 33.98 -2.67 0.99
C PHE A 10 33.13 -3.40 -0.09
N TRP A 11 32.16 -4.22 0.30
CA TRP A 11 31.29 -4.97 -0.61
C TRP A 11 30.00 -4.24 -1.04
N LEU A 12 29.71 -3.03 -0.57
CA LEU A 12 28.47 -2.27 -0.85
C LEU A 12 28.71 -1.04 -1.74
N HIS A 13 29.41 -1.23 -2.86
CA HIS A 13 29.75 -0.16 -3.82
C HIS A 13 28.70 0.11 -4.91
N ASN A 14 27.46 -0.37 -4.76
CA ASN A 14 26.43 -0.18 -5.80
C ASN A 14 25.06 0.08 -5.17
N GLY A 15 24.49 1.27 -5.37
CA GLY A 15 23.20 1.70 -4.79
C GLY A 15 22.00 0.82 -5.17
N ASN A 16 22.17 -0.08 -6.14
CA ASN A 16 21.16 -1.09 -6.51
C ASN A 16 21.21 -2.35 -5.60
N ALA A 17 22.32 -2.60 -4.89
CA ALA A 17 22.50 -3.76 -4.03
C ALA A 17 21.69 -3.65 -2.73
N GLU A 18 21.46 -2.45 -2.20
CA GLU A 18 20.61 -2.24 -1.00
C GLU A 18 19.13 -2.57 -1.30
N THR A 19 18.64 -2.22 -2.49
CA THR A 19 17.27 -2.55 -2.93
C THR A 19 17.06 -4.05 -3.16
N ILE A 20 18.09 -4.75 -3.66
CA ILE A 20 18.06 -6.19 -3.90
C ILE A 20 18.24 -6.98 -2.59
N PHE A 21 19.12 -6.52 -1.70
CA PHE A 21 19.37 -7.18 -0.41
C PHE A 21 18.15 -7.12 0.51
N ALA A 22 17.42 -6.00 0.53
CA ALA A 22 16.13 -5.90 1.24
C ALA A 22 15.09 -6.92 0.72
N LYS A 23 15.16 -7.33 -0.55
CA LYS A 23 14.28 -8.36 -1.12
C LYS A 23 14.63 -9.78 -0.63
N LEU A 24 15.88 -10.03 -0.25
CA LEU A 24 16.36 -11.34 0.24
C LEU A 24 16.03 -11.61 1.71
N LEU A 25 15.69 -10.57 2.48
CA LEU A 25 15.31 -10.67 3.90
C LEU A 25 13.80 -10.48 4.12
N GLN A 26 12.99 -10.83 3.13
CA GLN A 26 11.54 -10.67 3.23
C GLN A 26 10.95 -11.61 4.29
N SER A 27 10.37 -11.00 5.32
CA SER A 27 9.40 -11.61 6.21
C SER A 27 8.34 -12.44 5.48
N ALA A 28 7.92 -13.56 6.07
CA ALA A 28 6.67 -14.20 5.66
C ALA A 28 5.51 -13.19 5.72
N PRO A 29 4.66 -13.10 4.68
CA PRO A 29 3.51 -12.19 4.67
C PRO A 29 2.54 -12.53 5.82
N PRO A 30 1.77 -11.56 6.33
CA PRO A 30 0.66 -11.88 7.22
C PRO A 30 -0.41 -12.68 6.46
N ALA A 31 -1.28 -13.36 7.21
CA ALA A 31 -2.44 -14.01 6.64
C ALA A 31 -3.47 -12.95 6.22
N TYR A 32 -3.43 -12.55 4.94
CA TYR A 32 -4.35 -11.57 4.40
C TYR A 32 -5.75 -12.18 4.20
N ARG A 33 -6.77 -11.41 4.59
CA ARG A 33 -8.15 -11.66 4.20
C ARG A 33 -8.47 -10.78 2.99
N ARG A 34 -8.67 -11.41 1.83
CA ARG A 34 -8.99 -10.68 0.60
C ARG A 34 -10.47 -10.40 0.48
N GLU A 35 -10.82 -9.15 0.17
CA GLU A 35 -12.13 -8.76 -0.34
C GLU A 35 -12.00 -8.20 -1.76
N LEU A 36 -13.06 -8.38 -2.56
CA LEU A 36 -13.21 -7.73 -3.86
C LEU A 36 -14.35 -6.72 -3.78
N LEU A 37 -14.06 -5.46 -4.08
CA LEU A 37 -15.06 -4.39 -4.07
C LEU A 37 -15.11 -3.72 -5.45
N PRO A 38 -16.25 -3.13 -5.86
CA PRO A 38 -16.32 -2.34 -7.09
C PRO A 38 -15.29 -1.20 -7.10
N ASP A 39 -14.82 -0.82 -8.27
CA ASP A 39 -14.02 0.40 -8.46
C ASP A 39 -14.93 1.64 -8.59
N SER A 40 -14.33 2.84 -8.65
CA SER A 40 -15.10 4.10 -8.82
C SER A 40 -15.88 4.20 -10.14
N THR A 41 -15.64 3.32 -11.12
CA THR A 41 -16.45 3.27 -12.35
C THR A 41 -17.61 2.28 -12.27
N GLY A 42 -17.60 1.39 -11.28
CA GLY A 42 -18.53 0.26 -11.17
C GLY A 42 -18.36 -0.80 -12.27
N LYS A 43 -17.28 -0.74 -13.06
CA LYS A 43 -17.06 -1.63 -14.22
C LYS A 43 -15.99 -2.68 -13.98
N THR A 44 -15.19 -2.57 -12.93
CA THR A 44 -14.22 -3.59 -12.52
C THR A 44 -14.29 -3.81 -11.01
N GLN A 45 -13.60 -4.85 -10.55
CA GLN A 45 -13.36 -5.11 -9.14
C GLN A 45 -11.92 -4.76 -8.77
N ILE A 46 -11.74 -4.36 -7.52
CA ILE A 46 -10.47 -4.08 -6.88
C ILE A 46 -10.26 -5.05 -5.72
N ALA A 47 -9.06 -5.61 -5.62
CA ALA A 47 -8.66 -6.40 -4.47
C ALA A 47 -8.25 -5.52 -3.28
N TYR A 48 -8.71 -5.89 -2.10
CA TYR A 48 -8.32 -5.33 -0.82
C TYR A 48 -7.81 -6.46 0.06
N ASP A 49 -6.54 -6.43 0.42
CA ASP A 49 -5.92 -7.44 1.28
C ASP A 49 -5.83 -6.92 2.71
N PHE A 50 -6.75 -7.38 3.56
CA PHE A 50 -6.90 -6.92 4.94
C PHE A 50 -6.07 -7.75 5.91
N VAL A 51 -5.61 -7.08 6.95
CA VAL A 51 -5.21 -7.69 8.23
C VAL A 51 -6.12 -7.14 9.32
N ASP A 52 -6.89 -8.03 9.95
CA ASP A 52 -7.88 -7.62 10.94
C ASP A 52 -7.26 -7.55 12.34
N ALA A 53 -7.67 -6.55 13.12
CA ALA A 53 -7.42 -6.47 14.54
C ALA A 53 -8.47 -7.25 15.34
N ALA A 54 -8.07 -7.73 16.51
CA ALA A 54 -9.00 -8.34 17.46
C ALA A 54 -10.07 -7.37 17.99
N ARG A 55 -9.78 -6.07 17.99
CA ARG A 55 -10.69 -5.00 18.40
C ARG A 55 -11.47 -4.47 17.19
N PRO A 56 -12.81 -4.65 17.12
CA PRO A 56 -13.59 -4.20 15.98
C PRO A 56 -13.52 -2.68 15.75
N ASP A 57 -13.39 -1.91 16.83
CA ASP A 57 -13.34 -0.44 16.84
C ASP A 57 -11.95 0.15 16.57
N ALA A 58 -10.92 -0.69 16.37
CA ALA A 58 -9.57 -0.22 16.08
C ALA A 58 -9.55 0.62 14.78
N PRO A 59 -8.63 1.59 14.64
CA PRO A 59 -8.49 2.34 13.40
C PRO A 59 -7.97 1.45 12.28
N LEU A 60 -8.27 1.83 11.03
CA LEU A 60 -7.76 1.20 9.83
C LEU A 60 -6.58 2.00 9.26
N VAL A 61 -5.53 1.31 8.84
CA VAL A 61 -4.44 1.86 8.03
C VAL A 61 -4.57 1.36 6.59
N VAL A 62 -4.77 2.29 5.67
CA VAL A 62 -4.85 2.05 4.22
C VAL A 62 -3.48 2.31 3.60
N LEU A 63 -2.95 1.32 2.88
CA LEU A 63 -1.72 1.43 2.12
C LEU A 63 -2.01 1.35 0.61
N PHE A 64 -1.64 2.41 -0.11
CA PHE A 64 -1.59 2.43 -1.57
C PHE A 64 -0.18 2.06 -2.05
N HIS A 65 -0.09 0.96 -2.81
CA HIS A 65 1.20 0.43 -3.27
C HIS A 65 1.84 1.29 -4.38
N GLY A 66 3.12 1.04 -4.68
CA GLY A 66 3.82 1.65 -5.82
C GLY A 66 3.46 1.02 -7.17
N LEU A 67 4.02 1.52 -8.28
CA LEU A 67 3.81 0.93 -9.61
C LEU A 67 4.14 -0.57 -9.61
N GLU A 68 3.24 -1.40 -10.16
CA GLU A 68 3.35 -2.87 -10.19
C GLU A 68 3.55 -3.55 -8.81
N GLY A 69 3.25 -2.84 -7.73
CA GLY A 69 3.30 -3.35 -6.36
C GLY A 69 2.05 -4.14 -5.96
N GLY A 70 2.01 -4.50 -4.68
CA GLY A 70 0.84 -5.12 -4.05
C GLY A 70 1.13 -5.53 -2.62
N SER A 71 0.21 -6.27 -2.02
CA SER A 71 0.30 -6.78 -0.63
C SER A 71 1.52 -7.66 -0.34
N MET A 72 2.11 -8.23 -1.39
CA MET A 72 3.31 -9.07 -1.33
C MET A 72 4.62 -8.29 -1.47
N SER A 73 4.57 -6.97 -1.72
CA SER A 73 5.78 -6.14 -1.72
C SER A 73 6.37 -6.08 -0.30
N HIS A 74 7.71 -6.14 -0.18
CA HIS A 74 8.40 -6.16 1.12
C HIS A 74 7.93 -5.04 2.07
N TYR A 75 7.86 -3.80 1.58
CA TYR A 75 7.38 -2.66 2.37
C TYR A 75 5.94 -2.83 2.86
N ALA A 76 5.07 -3.44 2.03
CA ALA A 76 3.68 -3.66 2.36
C ALA A 76 3.55 -4.74 3.45
N VAL A 77 4.31 -5.84 3.32
CA VAL A 77 4.39 -6.89 4.34
C VAL A 77 4.85 -6.33 5.69
N GLU A 78 5.95 -5.58 5.71
CA GLU A 78 6.49 -5.02 6.95
C GLU A 78 5.53 -3.99 7.58
N MET A 79 4.89 -3.16 6.76
CA MET A 79 3.90 -2.20 7.22
C MET A 79 2.67 -2.90 7.82
N MET A 80 2.12 -3.91 7.14
CA MET A 80 0.93 -4.64 7.63
C MET A 80 1.24 -5.42 8.91
N LYS A 81 2.45 -5.98 9.03
CA LYS A 81 2.93 -6.58 10.29
C LYS A 81 3.03 -5.54 11.41
N ALA A 82 3.55 -4.35 11.13
CA ALA A 82 3.64 -3.28 12.12
C ALA A 82 2.25 -2.80 12.57
N VAL A 83 1.29 -2.72 11.65
CA VAL A 83 -0.12 -2.40 11.92
C VAL A 83 -0.76 -3.47 12.82
N GLN A 84 -0.59 -4.76 12.50
CA GLN A 84 -1.08 -5.85 13.35
C GLN A 84 -0.46 -5.82 14.76
N ARG A 85 0.85 -5.58 14.89
CA ARG A 85 1.52 -5.46 16.20
C ARG A 85 0.98 -4.30 17.05
N ARG A 86 0.44 -3.25 16.42
CA ARG A 86 -0.24 -2.14 17.11
C ARG A 86 -1.69 -2.47 17.49
N GLY A 87 -2.21 -3.63 17.09
CA GLY A 87 -3.60 -4.02 17.30
C GLY A 87 -4.57 -3.20 16.45
N TRP A 88 -4.14 -2.75 15.27
CA TRP A 88 -4.94 -1.95 14.34
C TRP A 88 -5.31 -2.77 13.11
N HIS A 89 -6.40 -2.38 12.45
CA HIS A 89 -6.73 -2.95 11.13
C HIS A 89 -5.78 -2.38 10.09
N GLY A 90 -5.43 -3.19 9.11
CA GLY A 90 -4.63 -2.76 7.96
C GLY A 90 -5.24 -3.25 6.66
N VAL A 91 -5.05 -2.50 5.59
CA VAL A 91 -5.43 -2.93 4.25
C VAL A 91 -4.41 -2.45 3.23
N VAL A 92 -4.05 -3.33 2.30
CA VAL A 92 -3.41 -2.93 1.06
C VAL A 92 -4.49 -2.84 -0.02
N ALA A 93 -4.79 -1.62 -0.45
CA ALA A 93 -5.74 -1.36 -1.53
C ALA A 93 -4.99 -1.48 -2.87
N HIS A 94 -5.37 -2.45 -3.69
CA HIS A 94 -4.70 -2.67 -4.98
C HIS A 94 -5.25 -1.73 -6.05
N PHE A 95 -4.42 -1.31 -6.99
CA PHE A 95 -4.91 -0.57 -8.15
C PHE A 95 -5.57 -1.47 -9.20
N ARG A 96 -6.32 -0.87 -10.13
CA ARG A 96 -6.96 -1.62 -11.25
C ARG A 96 -5.94 -2.47 -11.98
N GLY A 97 -6.23 -3.75 -12.18
CA GLY A 97 -5.31 -4.68 -12.85
C GLY A 97 -4.20 -5.23 -11.94
N CYS A 98 -4.12 -4.79 -10.69
CA CYS A 98 -3.22 -5.34 -9.68
C CYS A 98 -3.95 -6.35 -8.78
N GLY A 99 -3.21 -7.03 -7.90
CA GLY A 99 -3.78 -8.02 -6.98
C GLY A 99 -4.27 -9.31 -7.66
N GLY A 100 -3.91 -9.54 -8.93
CA GLY A 100 -4.37 -10.71 -9.69
C GLY A 100 -5.82 -10.60 -10.18
N ILE A 101 -6.39 -9.39 -10.18
CA ILE A 101 -7.73 -9.11 -10.69
C ILE A 101 -7.62 -8.42 -12.04
N ALA A 102 -8.26 -9.00 -13.06
CA ALA A 102 -8.27 -8.41 -14.40
C ALA A 102 -9.05 -7.09 -14.40
N ASN A 103 -8.53 -6.08 -15.10
CA ASN A 103 -9.21 -4.80 -15.27
C ASN A 103 -10.22 -4.88 -16.42
N THR A 104 -11.51 -4.79 -16.10
CA THR A 104 -12.60 -4.74 -17.10
C THR A 104 -13.11 -3.31 -17.36
N ALA A 105 -12.58 -2.31 -16.66
CA ALA A 105 -12.91 -0.92 -16.90
C ALA A 105 -12.14 -0.36 -18.12
N PRO A 106 -12.68 0.63 -18.85
CA PRO A 106 -12.00 1.26 -19.98
C PRO A 106 -10.89 2.25 -19.55
N VAL A 107 -10.51 2.24 -18.27
CA VAL A 107 -9.50 3.12 -17.67
C VAL A 107 -8.51 2.29 -16.88
N PHE A 108 -7.23 2.65 -16.96
CA PHE A 108 -6.14 2.06 -16.18
C PHE A 108 -5.75 2.97 -15.03
N TYR A 109 -5.11 2.41 -14.00
CA TYR A 109 -4.57 3.23 -12.91
C TYR A 109 -3.37 4.05 -13.40
N HIS A 110 -3.20 5.23 -12.83
CA HIS A 110 -2.03 6.08 -13.02
C HIS A 110 -1.83 6.95 -11.78
N SER A 111 -0.69 7.64 -11.70
CA SER A 111 -0.34 8.50 -10.56
C SER A 111 -1.30 9.68 -10.33
N GLY A 112 -2.21 9.93 -11.26
CA GLY A 112 -3.19 11.02 -11.20
C GLY A 112 -4.63 10.58 -10.94
N ASP A 113 -4.87 9.29 -10.66
CA ASP A 113 -6.22 8.72 -10.51
C ASP A 113 -6.82 9.03 -9.13
N THR A 114 -7.02 10.31 -8.85
CA THR A 114 -7.51 10.82 -7.57
C THR A 114 -8.96 10.42 -7.30
N ARG A 115 -9.77 10.32 -8.36
CA ARG A 115 -11.16 9.81 -8.29
C ARG A 115 -11.20 8.40 -7.70
N GLU A 116 -10.29 7.52 -8.12
CA GLU A 116 -10.22 6.18 -7.54
C GLU A 116 -9.77 6.22 -6.08
N ILE A 117 -8.72 6.98 -5.75
CA ILE A 117 -8.23 7.12 -4.37
C ILE A 117 -9.36 7.61 -3.44
N GLY A 118 -10.08 8.66 -3.82
CA GLY A 118 -11.20 9.20 -3.04
C GLY A 118 -12.28 8.15 -2.83
N PHE A 119 -12.70 7.47 -3.90
CA PHE A 119 -13.69 6.40 -3.81
C PHE A 119 -13.27 5.26 -2.86
N MET A 120 -12.00 4.83 -2.91
CA MET A 120 -11.47 3.82 -1.99
C MET A 120 -11.51 4.30 -0.54
N LEU A 121 -11.09 5.54 -0.29
CA LEU A 121 -11.07 6.13 1.05
C LEU A 121 -12.48 6.31 1.62
N GLU A 122 -13.42 6.82 0.83
CA GLU A 122 -14.84 6.94 1.21
C GLU A 122 -15.45 5.58 1.54
N THR A 123 -15.22 4.59 0.69
CA THR A 123 -15.71 3.21 0.89
C THR A 123 -15.21 2.62 2.21
N LEU A 124 -13.94 2.88 2.56
CA LEU A 124 -13.34 2.40 3.81
C LEU A 124 -13.74 3.25 5.02
N ALA A 125 -13.87 4.57 4.86
CA ALA A 125 -14.34 5.49 5.92
C ALA A 125 -15.76 5.17 6.36
N ALA A 126 -16.61 4.66 5.47
CA ALA A 126 -17.95 4.19 5.82
C ALA A 126 -17.96 2.92 6.69
N ARG A 127 -16.86 2.16 6.73
CA ARG A 127 -16.76 0.86 7.44
C ARG A 127 -16.00 0.94 8.75
N TYR A 128 -15.12 1.93 8.91
CA TYR A 128 -14.23 2.04 10.05
C TYR A 128 -14.35 3.41 10.73
N PRO A 129 -14.34 3.47 12.07
CA PRO A 129 -14.55 4.73 12.80
C PRO A 129 -13.42 5.75 12.60
N ARG A 130 -12.24 5.28 12.19
CA ARG A 130 -11.08 6.12 11.88
C ARG A 130 -10.21 5.42 10.86
N ILE A 131 -9.78 6.18 9.86
CA ILE A 131 -8.84 5.73 8.84
C ILE A 131 -7.58 6.59 8.81
N TYR A 132 -6.44 5.97 8.51
CA TYR A 132 -5.18 6.63 8.18
C TYR A 132 -4.72 6.11 6.82
N ALA A 133 -4.23 6.99 5.95
CA ALA A 133 -3.77 6.60 4.62
C ALA A 133 -2.27 6.84 4.46
N ALA A 134 -1.61 5.94 3.77
CA ALA A 134 -0.23 6.07 3.33
C ALA A 134 -0.08 5.57 1.90
N GLY A 135 0.88 6.12 1.16
CA GLY A 135 1.18 5.70 -0.20
C GLY A 135 2.68 5.62 -0.44
N VAL A 136 3.11 4.66 -1.26
CA VAL A 136 4.51 4.48 -1.64
C VAL A 136 4.69 4.84 -3.11
N SER A 137 5.67 5.69 -3.42
CA SER A 137 6.01 6.11 -4.80
C SER A 137 4.75 6.57 -5.56
N LEU A 138 4.31 5.85 -6.61
CA LEU A 138 3.10 6.15 -7.37
C LEU A 138 1.86 6.31 -6.48
N GLY A 139 1.64 5.39 -5.52
CA GLY A 139 0.52 5.49 -4.60
C GLY A 139 0.62 6.69 -3.66
N GLY A 140 1.85 7.11 -3.32
CA GLY A 140 2.11 8.33 -2.58
C GLY A 140 1.77 9.59 -3.39
N ASN A 141 2.13 9.60 -4.68
CA ASN A 141 1.79 10.71 -5.59
C ASN A 141 0.28 10.84 -5.80
N ALA A 142 -0.41 9.72 -6.05
CA ALA A 142 -1.86 9.70 -6.22
C ALA A 142 -2.59 10.18 -4.95
N LEU A 143 -2.14 9.71 -3.77
CA LEU A 143 -2.68 10.16 -2.49
C LEU A 143 -2.43 11.65 -2.24
N ALA A 144 -1.21 12.14 -2.48
CA ALA A 144 -0.87 13.55 -2.30
C ALA A 144 -1.67 14.46 -3.24
N LYS A 145 -1.87 14.05 -4.49
CA LYS A 145 -2.69 14.79 -5.46
C LYS A 145 -4.15 14.85 -5.00
N TYR A 146 -4.70 13.72 -4.55
CA TYR A 146 -6.07 13.66 -4.02
C TYR A 146 -6.25 14.63 -2.85
N LEU A 147 -5.33 14.62 -1.87
CA LEU A 147 -5.37 15.52 -0.72
C LEU A 147 -5.18 17.01 -1.06
N GLY A 148 -4.71 17.33 -2.26
CA GLY A 148 -4.60 18.71 -2.74
C GLY A 148 -5.79 19.16 -3.61
N GLU A 149 -6.68 18.25 -3.97
CA GLU A 149 -7.92 18.52 -4.74
C GLU A 149 -9.16 18.59 -3.86
N GLU A 150 -9.11 18.01 -2.66
CA GLU A 150 -10.05 18.21 -1.55
C GLU A 150 -9.88 19.59 -0.90
#